data_AF-A0AAW1PI22-F1
#
_entry.id   AF-A0AAW1PI22-F1
#
_cell.length_a   1.000
_cell.length_b   1.000
_cell.length_c   1.000
_cell.angle_alpha   90.00
_cell.angle_beta   90.00
_cell.angle_gamma   90.00
#
_symmetry.space_group_name_H-M   'P 1'
#
loop_
_entity.id
_entity.type
_entity.pdbx_description
1 polymer ?
#
loop_
_entity_poly.entity_id
_entity_poly.type
_entity_poly.pdbx_seq_one_letter_code
_entity_poly.pdbx_strand_id
1 'polypeptide(L)'
;MPAVSSSALLLLLGAILFLYAGYSTIQHRDHLKVAKQDFDSVPLHILGTVLLAALSSLWGSYLKAGKLKAISALSGQQGLDANSFRPDFMAFNHRGFAADFKLPYAFTT
;
A
#
# COMPACT_ATOMS: atom_id res chain seq x y z
N MET A 1 -9.90 -13.33 3.66
CA MET A 1 -9.28 -12.94 2.38
C MET A 1 -8.79 -11.51 2.52
N PRO A 2 -7.52 -11.18 2.25
CA PRO A 2 -7.05 -9.80 2.40
C PRO A 2 -7.80 -8.92 1.38
N ALA A 3 -8.56 -7.94 1.88
CA ALA A 3 -9.25 -6.98 1.03
C ALA A 3 -8.21 -6.18 0.24
N VAL A 4 -8.38 -6.07 -1.08
CA VAL A 4 -7.48 -5.28 -1.92
C VAL A 4 -7.68 -3.82 -1.55
N SER A 5 -6.63 -3.17 -1.04
CA SER A 5 -6.63 -1.75 -0.71
C SER A 5 -6.90 -0.92 -1.97
N SER A 6 -7.68 0.15 -1.84
CA SER A 6 -8.07 1.05 -2.94
C SER A 6 -6.87 1.57 -3.73
N SER A 7 -5.73 1.83 -3.07
CA SER A 7 -4.49 2.25 -3.74
C SER A 7 -3.86 1.16 -4.61
N ALA A 8 -3.98 -0.10 -4.19
CA ALA A 8 -3.53 -1.24 -4.99
C ALA A 8 -4.43 -1.47 -6.22
N LEU A 9 -5.73 -1.21 -6.11
CA LEU A 9 -6.64 -1.25 -7.26
C LEU A 9 -6.26 -0.18 -8.30
N LEU A 10 -5.98 1.05 -7.87
CA LEU A 10 -5.52 2.12 -8.77
C LEU A 10 -4.22 1.76 -9.48
N LEU A 11 -3.27 1.16 -8.76
CA LEU A 11 -2.01 0.70 -9.34
C LEU A 11 -2.22 -0.39 -10.40
N LEU A 12 -3.10 -1.37 -10.12
CA LEU A 12 -3.45 -2.44 -11.06
C LEU A 12 -4.17 -1.90 -12.30
N LEU A 13 -5.10 -0.97 -12.12
CA LEU A 13 -5.79 -0.31 -13.24
C LEU A 13 -4.81 0.45 -14.14
N GLY A 14 -3.87 1.20 -13.55
CA GLY A 14 -2.82 1.88 -14.31
C GLY A 14 -1.95 0.90 -15.11
N ALA A 15 -1.58 -0.24 -14.52
CA ALA A 15 -0.82 -1.28 -15.21
C ALA A 15 -1.60 -1.92 -16.38
N ILE A 16 -2.90 -2.20 -16.19
CA ILE A 16 -3.77 -2.73 -17.25
C ILE A 16 -3.91 -1.71 -18.39
N LEU A 17 -4.10 -0.43 -18.06
CA LEU A 17 -4.17 0.64 -19.07
C LEU A 17 -2.87 0.77 -19.87
N PHE A 18 -1.71 0.58 -19.23
CA PHE A 18 -0.42 0.55 -19.93
C PHE A 18 -0.33 -0.59 -20.93
N LEU A 19 -0.75 -1.81 -20.53
CA LEU A 19 -0.78 -2.96 -21.43
C LEU A 19 -1.74 -2.73 -22.60
N TYR A 20 -2.92 -2.17 -22.32
CA TYR A 20 -3.90 -1.84 -23.35
C TYR A 20 -3.37 -0.80 -24.34
N ALA A 21 -2.74 0.27 -23.86
CA ALA A 21 -2.15 1.30 -24.72
C ALA A 21 -0.97 0.77 -25.53
N GLY A 22 -0.14 -0.10 -24.94
CA GLY A 22 0.94 -0.80 -25.64
C GLY A 22 0.41 -1.68 -26.76
N TYR A 23 -0.62 -2.49 -26.48
CA TYR A 23 -1.27 -3.33 -27.47
C TYR A 23 -1.86 -2.50 -28.62
N SER A 24 -2.58 -1.42 -28.31
CA SER A 24 -3.16 -0.51 -29.31
C SER A 24 -2.08 0.15 -30.19
N THR A 25 -0.92 0.49 -29.61
CA THR A 25 0.22 1.04 -30.36
C THR A 25 0.82 0.03 -31.34
N ILE A 26 1.00 -1.23 -30.90
CA ILE A 26 1.49 -2.31 -31.75
C ILE A 26 0.51 -2.57 -32.90
N GLN A 27 -0.79 -2.68 -32.58
CA GLN A 27 -1.83 -2.90 -33.59
C GLN A 27 -1.88 -1.76 -34.62
N HIS A 28 -1.73 -0.50 -34.16
CA HIS A 28 -1.69 0.65 -35.05
C HIS A 28 -0.48 0.60 -36.01
N ARG A 29 0.70 0.23 -35.50
CA ARG A 29 1.91 0.02 -36.31
C ARG A 29 1.71 -1.07 -37.35
N ASP A 30 1.10 -2.20 -36.98
CA ASP A 30 0.88 -3.31 -37.90
C ASP A 30 -0.16 -2.96 -38.97
N HIS A 31 -1.21 -2.20 -38.61
CA HIS A 31 -2.17 -1.68 -39.57
C HIS A 31 -1.50 -0.80 -40.65
N LEU A 32 -0.62 0.12 -40.25
CA LEU A 32 0.11 0.98 -41.19
C LEU A 32 1.02 0.18 -42.13
N LYS A 33 1.70 -0.85 -41.62
CA LYS A 33 2.53 -1.75 -42.44
C LYS A 33 1.70 -2.46 -43.52
N VAL A 34 0.52 -2.97 -43.17
CA VAL A 34 -0.39 -3.64 -44.12
C VAL A 34 -0.96 -2.66 -45.13
N ALA A 35 -1.31 -1.44 -44.68
CA ALA A 35 -1.83 -0.39 -45.54
C ALA A 35 -0.77 0.26 -46.46
N LYS A 36 0.51 -0.10 -46.33
CA LYS A 36 1.65 0.51 -47.04
C LYS A 36 1.70 2.04 -46.87
N GLN A 37 1.26 2.53 -45.71
CA GLN A 37 1.33 3.94 -45.35
C GLN A 37 2.56 4.18 -44.48
N ASP A 38 3.21 5.32 -44.69
CA ASP A 38 4.34 5.72 -43.86
C ASP A 38 3.89 6.06 -42.44
N PHE A 39 4.72 5.71 -41.46
CA PHE A 39 4.46 6.03 -40.06
C PHE A 39 4.83 7.49 -39.80
N ASP A 40 3.82 8.36 -39.75
CA ASP A 40 4.02 9.79 -39.52
C ASP A 40 3.92 10.14 -38.02
N SER A 41 2.87 9.67 -37.34
CA SER A 41 2.67 9.93 -35.90
C SER A 41 1.75 8.92 -35.22
N VAL A 42 1.78 8.90 -33.88
CA VAL A 42 0.84 8.11 -33.07
C VAL A 42 -0.45 8.92 -32.86
N PRO A 43 -1.64 8.30 -32.98
CA PRO A 43 -2.92 8.97 -32.73
C PRO A 43 -2.99 9.57 -31.32
N LEU A 44 -3.55 10.78 -31.21
CA LEU A 44 -3.70 11.51 -29.94
C LEU A 44 -4.46 10.73 -28.86
N HIS A 45 -5.40 9.88 -29.27
CA HIS A 45 -6.15 9.01 -28.35
C HIS A 45 -5.23 8.03 -27.59
N ILE A 46 -4.30 7.38 -28.32
CA ILE A 46 -3.35 6.44 -27.70
C ILE A 46 -2.42 7.20 -26.75
N LEU A 47 -1.95 8.38 -27.16
CA LEU A 47 -1.12 9.24 -26.33
C LEU A 47 -1.83 9.65 -25.02
N GLY A 48 -3.10 10.05 -25.10
CA GLY A 48 -3.93 10.37 -23.93
C GLY A 48 -4.12 9.17 -22.99
N THR A 49 -4.24 7.97 -23.55
CA THR A 49 -4.40 6.74 -22.77
C THR A 49 -3.11 6.37 -22.03
N VAL A 50 -1.95 6.53 -22.66
CA VAL A 50 -0.64 6.34 -22.02
C VAL A 50 -0.43 7.35 -20.88
N LEU A 51 -0.80 8.61 -21.09
CA LEU A 51 -0.73 9.63 -20.05
C LEU A 51 -1.64 9.30 -18.86
N LEU A 52 -2.88 8.90 -19.10
CA LEU A 52 -3.81 8.46 -18.05
C LEU A 52 -3.28 7.23 -17.29
N ALA A 53 -2.70 6.26 -18.00
CA ALA A 53 -2.09 5.08 -17.40
C ALA A 53 -0.92 5.48 -16.48
N ALA A 54 -0.03 6.36 -16.97
CA ALA A 54 1.12 6.86 -16.21
C ALA A 54 0.70 7.61 -14.95
N LEU A 55 -0.26 8.54 -15.06
CA LEU A 55 -0.76 9.30 -13.92
C LEU A 55 -1.43 8.38 -12.88
N SER A 56 -2.23 7.41 -13.33
CA SER A 56 -2.90 6.46 -12.44
C SER A 56 -1.91 5.57 -11.69
N SER A 57 -0.88 5.06 -12.38
CA SER A 57 0.18 4.26 -11.76
C SER A 57 1.03 5.07 -10.78
N LEU A 58 1.40 6.30 -11.12
CA LEU A 58 2.12 7.20 -10.22
C LEU A 58 1.31 7.47 -8.95
N TRP A 59 0.02 7.80 -9.11
CA TRP A 59 -0.87 8.10 -7.99
C TRP A 59 -1.10 6.88 -7.08
N GLY A 60 -1.34 5.71 -7.67
CA GLY A 60 -1.49 4.46 -6.94
C GLY A 60 -0.23 4.08 -6.15
N SER A 61 0.95 4.29 -6.74
CA SER A 61 2.24 4.05 -6.08
C SER A 61 2.46 5.00 -4.91
N TYR A 62 2.20 6.29 -5.12
CA TYR A 62 2.34 7.32 -4.08
C TYR A 62 1.45 7.04 -2.87
N LEU A 63 0.18 6.67 -3.09
CA LEU A 63 -0.74 6.31 -2.00
C LEU A 63 -0.30 5.04 -1.26
N LYS A 64 0.46 4.16 -1.91
CA LYS A 64 0.95 2.91 -1.31
C LYS A 64 2.31 3.06 -0.61
N ALA A 65 3.08 4.10 -0.91
CA ALA A 65 4.39 4.36 -0.31
C ALA A 65 4.34 4.52 1.22
N GLY A 66 3.16 4.78 1.79
CA GLY A 66 2.95 4.85 3.23
C GLY A 66 3.45 6.16 3.83
N LYS A 67 3.37 6.27 5.17
CA LYS A 67 3.82 7.45 5.89
C LYS A 67 5.28 7.29 6.29
N LEU A 68 6.06 8.34 6.10
CA LEU A 68 7.42 8.43 6.62
C LEU A 68 7.36 8.34 8.16
N LYS A 69 8.15 7.44 8.75
CA LYS A 69 8.28 7.34 10.21
C LYS A 69 9.39 8.28 10.67
N ALA A 70 9.12 9.06 11.72
CA ALA A 70 10.11 9.96 12.29
C ALA A 70 11.28 9.17 12.91
N ILE A 71 12.52 9.61 12.65
CA ILE A 71 13.75 9.07 13.24
C ILE A 71 14.03 9.74 14.60
N SER A 72 12.99 9.99 15.39
CA SER A 72 13.15 10.54 16.73
C SER A 72 13.04 9.42 17.74
N ALA A 73 14.13 9.18 18.47
CA ALA A 73 14.18 8.24 19.59
C ALA A 73 13.15 8.60 20.69
N LEU A 74 12.74 9.87 20.76
CA LEU A 74 11.76 10.36 21.72
C LEU A 74 10.32 10.25 21.22
N SER A 75 10.07 10.16 19.90
CA SER A 75 8.70 10.18 19.34
C SER A 75 7.84 8.95 19.66
N GLY A 76 8.45 7.90 20.22
CA GLY A 76 7.77 6.69 20.68
C GLY A 76 8.03 6.36 22.15
N GLN A 77 8.63 7.27 22.93
CA GLN A 77 8.81 7.08 24.36
C GLN A 77 7.42 7.00 25.02
N GLN A 78 7.10 5.84 25.56
CA GLN A 78 5.95 5.71 26.44
C GLN A 78 6.27 6.40 27.77
N GLY A 79 5.25 6.83 28.53
CA GLY A 79 5.47 7.46 29.83
C GLY A 79 6.32 6.59 30.76
N LEU A 80 6.93 7.21 31.79
CA LEU A 80 7.82 6.52 32.73
C LEU A 80 7.21 5.22 33.29
N ASP A 81 5.90 5.20 33.52
CA ASP A 81 5.18 4.03 34.01
C ASP A 81 5.23 2.84 33.04
N ALA A 82 5.08 3.07 31.74
CA ALA A 82 5.18 2.02 30.72
C ALA A 82 6.62 1.54 30.53
N ASN A 83 7.60 2.43 30.68
CA ASN A 83 9.02 2.07 30.64
C ASN A 83 9.49 1.35 31.94
N SER A 84 8.77 1.54 33.05
CA SER A 84 9.04 0.89 34.33
C SER A 84 8.51 -0.54 34.40
N PHE A 85 7.58 -0.91 33.50
CA PHE A 85 7.04 -2.26 33.42
C PHE A 85 8.10 -3.24 32.92
N ARG A 86 8.59 -4.10 33.81
CA ARG A 86 9.56 -5.16 33.50
C ARG A 86 8.89 -6.53 33.64
N PRO A 87 8.42 -7.15 32.54
CA PRO A 87 7.66 -8.40 32.60
C PRO A 87 8.45 -9.53 33.28
N ASP A 88 9.78 -9.57 33.12
CA ASP A 88 10.64 -10.57 33.75
C ASP A 88 10.72 -10.48 35.28
N PHE A 89 10.35 -9.33 35.87
CA PHE A 89 10.38 -9.07 37.31
C PHE A 89 8.99 -8.88 37.91
N MET A 90 7.94 -9.38 37.23
CA MET A 90 6.57 -9.20 37.68
C MET A 90 6.30 -10.01 38.95
N ALA A 91 5.92 -9.32 40.03
CA ALA A 91 5.52 -9.95 41.29
C ALA A 91 3.99 -10.00 41.40
N PHE A 92 3.44 -11.19 41.64
CA PHE A 92 1.99 -11.41 41.79
C PHE A 92 1.48 -11.17 43.23
N ASN A 93 2.37 -10.98 44.19
CA ASN A 93 2.03 -10.65 45.57
C ASN A 93 1.92 -9.14 45.77
N HIS A 94 0.87 -8.53 45.22
CA HIS A 94 0.58 -7.11 45.35
C HIS A 94 -0.85 -6.89 45.88
N ARG A 95 -1.17 -5.69 46.38
CA ARG A 95 -2.49 -5.37 46.98
C ARG A 95 -3.69 -5.67 46.06
N GLY A 96 -3.50 -5.67 44.74
CA GLY A 96 -4.50 -6.08 43.75
C GLY A 96 -4.86 -7.57 43.75
N PHE A 97 -4.08 -8.42 44.45
CA PHE A 97 -4.39 -9.85 44.61
C PHE A 97 -5.56 -10.07 45.59
N ALA A 98 -5.71 -9.20 46.59
CA ALA A 98 -6.82 -9.26 47.54
C ALA A 98 -8.10 -8.57 47.01
N ALA A 99 -7.94 -7.66 46.06
CA ALA A 99 -9.04 -7.07 45.31
C ALA A 99 -9.35 -7.99 44.12
N ASP A 100 -9.98 -9.14 44.40
CA ASP A 100 -10.36 -10.15 43.42
C ASP A 100 -11.35 -9.60 42.38
N PHE A 101 -10.82 -8.86 41.40
CA PHE A 101 -11.50 -8.59 40.14
C PHE A 101 -11.22 -9.81 39.26
N LYS A 102 -12.16 -10.78 39.28
CA LYS A 102 -12.14 -11.98 38.43
C LYS A 102 -11.94 -11.61 36.96
N LEU A 103 -10.71 -11.72 36.47
CA LEU A 103 -10.42 -11.64 35.05
C LEU A 103 -10.75 -12.99 34.40
N PRO A 104 -11.54 -13.04 33.31
CA PRO A 104 -12.05 -14.28 32.70
C PRO A 104 -11.00 -15.11 31.92
N TYR A 105 -9.70 -14.82 32.07
CA TYR A 105 -8.61 -15.50 31.34
C TYR A 105 -7.51 -16.05 32.25
N ALA A 106 -7.84 -16.39 33.50
CA ALA A 106 -6.91 -17.11 34.37
C ALA A 106 -6.46 -18.41 33.68
N PHE A 107 -5.18 -18.44 33.26
CA PHE A 107 -4.50 -19.64 32.81
C PHE A 107 -4.40 -20.60 34.00
N THR A 108 -5.30 -21.57 34.02
CA THR A 108 -5.20 -22.75 34.87
C THR A 108 -4.16 -23.68 34.26
N THR A 109 -2.99 -23.78 34.88
CA THR A 109 -2.15 -24.99 34.79
C THR A 109 -2.64 -26.03 35.77
#